data_AF-A0A538PP76-F1
#
_entry.id   AF-A0A538PP76-F1
#
_cell.length_a   1.000
_cell.length_b   1.000
_cell.length_c   1.000
_cell.angle_alpha   90.00
_cell.angle_beta   90.00
_cell.angle_gamma   90.00
#
_symmetry.space_group_name_H-M   'P 1'
#
loop_
_entity.id
_entity.type
_entity.pdbx_description
1 polymer ?
#
loop_
_entity_poly.entity_id
_entity_poly.type
_entity_poly.pdbx_seq_one_letter_code
_entity_poly.pdbx_strand_id
1 'polypeptide(L)'
;MTATAHARGEALDGERLLAQIVGEARDDHGQLWALHRAIEAAVALPLDVHVIGEPVVIVAVEYDGNARRGLVAHCRREDGSEYRIGLADVEMPARTPAARHAAAYRAWVGIVPDVGAPATTPRSRRQHKAGDDDLDLSRPVELVVLAVKERAARCRLLGSGRVITLRAGSLYGIVAGHVVTVAPNKHWRHAGHPYLSGQIAGTRIDAGALGLVPLALRAAANVWDAGVEDRSAPDGRPRSAFELEVPPIPTGLAAAQIDDPDVVAEKLLEADLRFLDAHAYLADRLLGMSPQWALQQYEVGVGIGQLSVEDNFDGVLRGELAGNRGLLRCLSGYGSCLWRLERRDEAARVLERVLRLDPTDRQGVRPLLSAMRAGAPWSDAERS
;
A
#
# COMPACT_ATOMS: atom_id res chain seq x y z
N MET A 1 -0.39 -12.52 -10.17
CA MET A 1 -1.86 -12.80 -10.15
C MET A 1 -2.58 -11.48 -9.86
N THR A 2 -3.38 -10.99 -10.82
CA THR A 2 -4.04 -9.66 -10.80
C THR A 2 -5.08 -9.49 -9.69
N ALA A 3 -5.54 -8.27 -9.39
CA ALA A 3 -6.74 -8.04 -8.56
C ALA A 3 -7.94 -8.85 -9.04
N THR A 4 -8.03 -9.14 -10.34
CA THR A 4 -9.00 -10.07 -10.94
C THR A 4 -8.73 -11.51 -10.53
N ALA A 5 -7.47 -11.96 -10.49
CA ALA A 5 -7.10 -13.29 -10.01
C ALA A 5 -7.20 -13.42 -8.47
N HIS A 6 -7.06 -12.33 -7.72
CA HIS A 6 -7.25 -12.29 -6.27
C HIS A 6 -8.73 -12.22 -5.90
N ALA A 7 -9.53 -11.37 -6.56
CA ALA A 7 -10.99 -11.39 -6.46
C ALA A 7 -11.53 -12.76 -6.88
N ARG A 8 -10.95 -13.38 -7.93
CA ARG A 8 -11.26 -14.75 -8.32
C ARG A 8 -10.80 -15.78 -7.28
N GLY A 9 -9.68 -15.58 -6.62
CA GLY A 9 -9.20 -16.42 -5.51
C GLY A 9 -10.10 -16.31 -4.27
N GLU A 10 -10.43 -15.10 -3.84
CA GLU A 10 -11.35 -14.83 -2.72
C GLU A 10 -12.79 -15.27 -3.04
N ALA A 11 -13.23 -15.17 -4.30
CA ALA A 11 -14.51 -15.71 -4.76
C ALA A 11 -14.54 -17.23 -4.66
N LEU A 12 -13.52 -17.91 -5.20
CA LEU A 12 -13.41 -19.37 -5.16
C LEU A 12 -13.24 -19.89 -3.72
N ASP A 13 -12.48 -19.17 -2.88
CA ASP A 13 -12.36 -19.48 -1.46
C ASP A 13 -13.69 -19.25 -0.71
N GLY A 14 -14.42 -18.19 -1.07
CA GLY A 14 -15.74 -17.89 -0.52
C GLY A 14 -16.78 -18.93 -0.87
N GLU A 15 -16.83 -19.41 -2.12
CA GLU A 15 -17.73 -20.49 -2.57
C GLU A 15 -17.41 -21.82 -1.88
N ARG A 16 -16.12 -22.16 -1.75
CA ARG A 16 -15.69 -23.36 -1.02
C ARG A 16 -16.07 -23.28 0.45
N LEU A 17 -15.85 -22.13 1.08
CA LEU A 17 -16.21 -21.89 2.48
C LEU A 17 -17.73 -21.91 2.67
N LEU A 18 -18.50 -21.36 1.73
CA LEU A 18 -19.96 -21.40 1.73
C LEU A 18 -20.46 -22.85 1.77
N ALA A 19 -19.96 -23.71 0.88
CA ALA A 19 -20.35 -25.13 0.85
C ALA A 19 -20.02 -25.84 2.18
N GLN A 20 -18.89 -25.49 2.81
CA GLN A 20 -18.52 -26.02 4.13
C GLN A 20 -19.45 -25.53 5.25
N ILE A 21 -19.83 -24.25 5.24
CA ILE A 21 -20.67 -23.65 6.30
C ILE A 21 -22.11 -24.14 6.20
N VAL A 22 -22.68 -24.14 4.99
CA VAL A 22 -24.08 -24.49 4.76
C VAL A 22 -24.34 -25.99 4.91
N GLY A 23 -23.36 -26.84 4.59
CA GLY A 23 -23.44 -28.28 4.83
C GLY A 23 -24.70 -28.91 4.23
N GLU A 24 -25.47 -29.64 5.05
CA GLU A 24 -26.74 -30.29 4.65
C GLU A 24 -28.00 -29.44 4.90
N ALA A 25 -27.88 -28.17 5.29
CA ALA A 25 -29.04 -27.34 5.58
C ALA A 25 -29.93 -27.21 4.32
N ARG A 26 -31.19 -27.65 4.45
CA ARG A 26 -32.11 -27.83 3.31
C ARG A 26 -32.95 -26.60 2.99
N ASP A 27 -33.07 -25.65 3.92
CA ASP A 27 -33.87 -24.44 3.77
C ASP A 27 -33.06 -23.17 4.04
N ASP A 28 -33.46 -22.05 3.42
CA ASP A 28 -32.75 -20.78 3.50
C ASP A 28 -32.51 -20.33 4.95
N HIS A 29 -33.46 -20.64 5.85
CA HIS A 29 -33.34 -20.31 7.27
C HIS A 29 -32.18 -21.04 7.94
N GLY A 30 -32.07 -22.36 7.76
CA GLY A 30 -30.96 -23.14 8.31
C GLY A 30 -29.61 -22.71 7.73
N GLN A 31 -29.58 -22.40 6.43
CA GLN A 31 -28.37 -21.91 5.75
C GLN A 31 -27.91 -20.55 6.31
N LEU A 32 -28.84 -19.60 6.47
CA LEU A 32 -28.56 -18.28 7.03
C LEU A 32 -28.13 -18.34 8.50
N TRP A 33 -28.71 -19.23 9.29
CA TRP A 33 -28.31 -19.42 10.68
C TRP A 33 -26.88 -19.95 10.79
N ALA A 34 -26.50 -20.93 9.95
CA ALA A 34 -25.13 -21.44 9.90
C ALA A 34 -24.13 -20.35 9.47
N LEU A 35 -24.48 -19.57 8.45
CA LEU A 35 -23.68 -18.42 8.00
C LEU A 35 -23.54 -17.35 9.08
N HIS A 36 -24.61 -17.01 9.79
CA HIS A 36 -24.59 -16.06 10.91
C HIS A 36 -23.60 -16.49 11.99
N ARG A 37 -23.68 -17.75 12.44
CA ARG A 37 -22.79 -18.32 13.46
C ARG A 37 -21.33 -18.34 13.03
N ALA A 38 -21.06 -18.70 11.77
CA ALA A 38 -19.70 -18.72 11.24
C ALA A 38 -19.11 -17.30 11.17
N ILE A 39 -19.90 -16.31 10.73
CA ILE A 39 -19.49 -14.91 10.67
C ILE A 39 -19.26 -14.35 12.09
N GLU A 40 -20.18 -14.59 13.01
CA GLU A 40 -20.05 -14.16 14.41
C GLU A 40 -18.75 -14.68 15.05
N ALA A 41 -18.36 -15.91 14.77
CA ALA A 41 -17.11 -16.49 15.25
C ALA A 41 -15.85 -15.92 14.56
N ALA A 42 -15.95 -15.49 13.30
CA ALA A 42 -14.84 -15.02 12.50
C ALA A 42 -14.58 -13.50 12.59
N VAL A 43 -15.60 -12.72 12.97
CA VAL A 43 -15.55 -11.27 13.05
C VAL A 43 -15.22 -10.86 14.48
N ALA A 44 -13.99 -10.40 14.72
CA ALA A 44 -13.62 -9.77 15.98
C ALA A 44 -14.22 -8.37 16.05
N LEU A 45 -15.30 -8.20 16.83
CA LEU A 45 -16.00 -6.94 17.02
C LEU A 45 -15.43 -6.14 18.21
N PRO A 46 -15.46 -4.80 18.19
CA PRO A 46 -15.89 -3.95 17.07
C PRO A 46 -14.90 -3.99 15.88
N LEU A 47 -15.42 -3.96 14.65
CA LEU A 47 -14.60 -4.07 13.43
C LEU A 47 -14.75 -2.83 12.54
N ASP A 48 -13.64 -2.21 12.16
CA ASP A 48 -13.58 -1.15 11.16
C ASP A 48 -13.87 -1.71 9.76
N VAL A 49 -14.86 -1.13 9.07
CA VAL A 49 -15.30 -1.52 7.73
C VAL A 49 -15.70 -0.31 6.89
N HIS A 50 -15.93 -0.52 5.60
CA HIS A 50 -16.49 0.51 4.71
C HIS A 50 -17.89 0.14 4.23
N VAL A 51 -18.75 1.14 4.07
CA VAL A 51 -20.02 1.03 3.35
C VAL A 51 -20.06 2.13 2.28
N ILE A 52 -20.03 1.73 1.00
CA ILE A 52 -20.01 2.65 -0.15
C ILE A 52 -18.89 3.70 -0.02
N GLY A 53 -17.72 3.26 0.50
CA GLY A 53 -16.53 4.10 0.73
C GLY A 53 -16.55 4.97 1.98
N GLU A 54 -17.63 4.97 2.78
CA GLU A 54 -17.66 5.66 4.08
C GLU A 54 -17.21 4.71 5.21
N PRO A 55 -16.29 5.15 6.09
CA PRO A 55 -15.81 4.34 7.21
C PRO A 55 -16.88 4.25 8.30
N VAL A 56 -17.18 3.03 8.72
CA VAL A 56 -18.10 2.72 9.81
C VAL A 56 -17.54 1.59 10.67
N VAL A 57 -18.03 1.43 11.89
CA VAL A 57 -17.64 0.34 12.78
C VAL A 57 -18.79 -0.65 12.88
N ILE A 58 -18.59 -1.90 12.50
CA ILE A 58 -19.55 -2.95 12.85
C ILE A 58 -19.42 -3.23 14.35
N VAL A 59 -20.55 -3.18 15.04
CA VAL A 59 -20.67 -3.53 16.47
C VAL A 59 -21.42 -4.84 16.70
N ALA A 60 -22.22 -5.29 15.72
CA ALA A 60 -22.89 -6.59 15.74
C ALA A 60 -23.24 -7.05 14.31
N VAL A 61 -23.42 -8.36 14.14
CA VAL A 61 -24.05 -8.97 12.97
C VAL A 61 -25.24 -9.77 13.47
N GLU A 62 -26.42 -9.53 12.91
CA GLU A 62 -27.68 -10.15 13.34
C GLU A 62 -28.37 -10.90 12.20
N TYR A 63 -29.06 -11.98 12.58
CA TYR A 63 -30.08 -12.62 11.76
C TYR A 63 -31.39 -12.63 12.56
N ASP A 64 -32.44 -12.01 12.03
CA ASP A 64 -33.73 -11.87 12.72
C ASP A 64 -34.72 -13.00 12.39
N GLY A 65 -34.25 -14.04 11.69
CA GLY A 65 -35.08 -15.15 11.21
C GLY A 65 -35.78 -14.88 9.88
N ASN A 66 -35.67 -13.68 9.29
CA ASN A 66 -36.27 -13.37 8.00
C ASN A 66 -35.30 -13.60 6.85
N ALA A 67 -35.49 -14.72 6.13
CA ALA A 67 -34.62 -15.09 5.01
C ALA A 67 -34.55 -14.05 3.88
N ARG A 68 -35.60 -13.25 3.66
CA ARG A 68 -35.59 -12.18 2.64
C ARG A 68 -34.73 -10.98 3.03
N ARG A 69 -34.57 -10.74 4.33
CA ARG A 69 -33.71 -9.66 4.85
C ARG A 69 -32.26 -10.11 4.95
N GLY A 70 -32.04 -11.40 5.22
CA GLY A 70 -30.72 -11.98 5.37
C GLY A 70 -29.99 -11.45 6.60
N LEU A 71 -28.65 -11.46 6.55
CA LEU A 71 -27.78 -10.97 7.61
C LEU A 71 -27.66 -9.44 7.58
N VAL A 72 -27.76 -8.83 8.75
CA VAL A 72 -27.72 -7.37 8.94
C VAL A 72 -26.55 -7.01 9.84
N ALA A 73 -25.68 -6.11 9.37
CA ALA A 73 -24.64 -5.49 10.17
C ALA A 73 -25.20 -4.26 10.90
N HIS A 74 -24.90 -4.16 12.19
CA HIS A 74 -25.13 -2.97 12.99
C HIS A 74 -23.87 -2.13 12.92
N CYS A 75 -23.96 -0.98 12.25
CA CYS A 75 -22.84 -0.12 11.95
C CYS A 75 -22.99 1.20 12.71
N ARG A 76 -21.93 1.62 13.38
CA ARG A 76 -21.83 2.92 14.05
C ARG A 76 -20.87 3.83 13.29
N ARG A 77 -21.29 5.06 12.99
CA ARG A 77 -20.44 6.11 12.41
C ARG A 77 -19.62 6.81 13.48
N GLU A 78 -18.63 7.59 13.04
CA GLU A 78 -17.77 8.39 13.94
C GLU A 78 -18.57 9.40 14.78
N ASP A 79 -19.67 9.94 14.25
CA ASP A 79 -20.55 10.87 14.96
C ASP A 79 -21.48 10.19 15.99
N GLY A 80 -21.34 8.87 16.16
CA GLY A 80 -22.13 8.07 17.08
C GLY A 80 -23.46 7.58 16.52
N SER A 81 -23.84 7.99 15.30
CA SER A 81 -25.08 7.52 14.67
C SER A 81 -24.99 6.03 14.31
N GLU A 82 -26.08 5.31 14.56
CA GLU A 82 -26.19 3.87 14.34
C GLU A 82 -27.12 3.55 13.16
N TYR A 83 -26.73 2.58 12.35
CA TYR A 83 -27.45 2.15 11.15
C TYR A 83 -27.47 0.63 11.04
N ARG A 84 -28.56 0.11 10.47
CA ARG A 84 -28.70 -1.29 10.10
C ARG A 84 -28.48 -1.42 8.60
N ILE A 85 -27.44 -2.14 8.20
CA ILE A 85 -26.99 -2.25 6.81
C ILE A 85 -26.94 -3.73 6.44
N GLY A 86 -27.37 -4.10 5.24
CA GLY A 86 -27.24 -5.48 4.78
C GLY A 86 -25.77 -5.90 4.76
N LEU A 87 -25.42 -7.05 5.36
CA LEU A 87 -24.02 -7.48 5.46
C LEU A 87 -23.33 -7.61 4.09
N ALA A 88 -24.12 -7.85 3.04
CA ALA A 88 -23.64 -7.92 1.66
C ALA A 88 -23.06 -6.61 1.14
N ASP A 89 -23.56 -5.47 1.63
CA ASP A 89 -23.14 -4.11 1.24
C ASP A 89 -21.95 -3.61 2.07
N VAL A 90 -21.43 -4.44 2.97
CA VAL A 90 -20.33 -4.10 3.86
C VAL A 90 -19.01 -4.63 3.31
N GLU A 91 -18.07 -3.72 3.10
CA GLU A 91 -16.71 -4.01 2.68
C GLU A 91 -15.83 -4.31 3.91
N MET A 92 -15.53 -5.59 4.12
CA MET A 92 -14.64 -6.06 5.18
C MET A 92 -13.16 -5.80 4.83
N PRO A 93 -12.26 -5.63 5.82
CA PRO A 93 -10.83 -5.51 5.58
C PRO A 93 -10.28 -6.75 4.86
N ALA A 94 -9.62 -6.54 3.72
CA ALA A 94 -9.07 -7.62 2.89
C ALA A 94 -8.12 -8.53 3.68
N ARG A 95 -8.04 -9.81 3.27
CA ARG A 95 -7.18 -10.83 3.90
C ARG A 95 -7.45 -11.08 5.39
N THR A 96 -8.65 -10.76 5.89
CA THR A 96 -9.11 -11.15 7.23
C THR A 96 -10.06 -12.35 7.18
N PRO A 97 -10.23 -13.12 8.28
CA PRO A 97 -11.30 -14.10 8.38
C PRO A 97 -12.68 -13.50 8.09
N ALA A 98 -12.94 -12.29 8.57
CA ALA A 98 -14.17 -11.54 8.30
C ALA A 98 -14.45 -11.37 6.80
N ALA A 99 -13.44 -11.00 6.00
CA ALA A 99 -13.60 -10.84 4.56
C ALA A 99 -13.98 -12.14 3.84
N ARG A 100 -13.37 -13.28 4.21
CA ARG A 100 -13.70 -14.59 3.62
C ARG A 100 -15.12 -15.02 3.95
N HIS A 101 -15.57 -14.83 5.19
CA HIS A 101 -16.93 -15.20 5.60
C HIS A 101 -17.98 -14.27 5.00
N ALA A 102 -17.68 -12.97 4.87
CA ALA A 102 -18.53 -12.05 4.14
C ALA A 102 -18.62 -12.38 2.64
N ALA A 103 -17.54 -12.86 2.03
CA ALA A 103 -17.54 -13.35 0.65
C ALA A 103 -18.42 -14.60 0.49
N ALA A 104 -18.36 -15.55 1.43
CA ALA A 104 -19.24 -16.72 1.45
C ALA A 104 -20.73 -16.31 1.55
N TYR A 105 -21.05 -15.33 2.41
CA TYR A 105 -22.41 -14.79 2.49
C TYR A 105 -22.86 -14.08 1.21
N ARG A 106 -21.99 -13.28 0.57
CA ARG A 106 -22.30 -12.65 -0.73
C ARG A 106 -22.58 -13.69 -1.82
N ALA A 107 -21.80 -14.77 -1.85
CA ALA A 107 -22.04 -15.90 -2.75
C ALA A 107 -23.42 -16.55 -2.49
N TRP A 108 -23.82 -16.72 -1.23
CA TRP A 108 -25.15 -17.22 -0.86
C TRP A 108 -26.29 -16.32 -1.37
N VAL A 109 -26.13 -15.00 -1.27
CA VAL A 109 -27.12 -14.01 -1.80
C VAL A 109 -27.12 -13.96 -3.34
N GLY A 110 -26.16 -14.63 -4.01
CA GLY A 110 -26.01 -14.61 -5.45
C GLY A 110 -25.32 -13.35 -5.98
N ILE A 111 -24.63 -12.60 -5.11
CA ILE A 111 -23.78 -11.48 -5.52
C ILE A 111 -22.43 -12.06 -5.95
N VAL A 112 -22.33 -12.32 -7.25
CA VAL A 112 -21.07 -12.76 -7.88
C VAL A 112 -20.10 -11.57 -7.89
N PRO A 113 -18.86 -11.73 -7.39
CA PRO A 113 -17.83 -10.71 -7.55
C PRO A 113 -17.65 -10.43 -9.04
N ASP A 114 -17.73 -9.18 -9.47
CA ASP A 114 -17.58 -8.86 -10.89
C ASP A 114 -16.16 -9.22 -11.35
N VAL A 115 -16.05 -10.33 -12.07
CA VAL A 115 -14.76 -10.91 -12.52
C VAL A 115 -14.22 -10.16 -13.75
N GLY A 116 -14.96 -9.18 -14.28
CA GLY A 116 -14.62 -8.45 -15.51
C GLY A 116 -14.72 -6.93 -15.40
N ALA A 117 -15.47 -6.37 -14.43
CA ALA A 117 -15.43 -4.93 -14.23
C ALA A 117 -14.04 -4.49 -13.76
N PRO A 118 -13.50 -3.37 -14.28
CA PRO A 118 -12.45 -2.67 -13.58
C PRO A 118 -12.96 -2.47 -12.16
N ALA A 119 -12.19 -2.91 -11.15
CA ALA A 119 -12.51 -2.75 -9.74
C ALA A 119 -13.21 -1.41 -9.58
N THR A 120 -14.51 -1.45 -9.27
CA THR A 120 -15.38 -0.27 -9.30
C THR A 120 -14.60 0.84 -8.64
N THR A 121 -14.29 1.86 -9.44
CA THR A 121 -13.34 2.91 -9.10
C THR A 121 -13.66 3.37 -7.69
N PRO A 122 -12.72 3.23 -6.73
CA PRO A 122 -13.05 3.46 -5.32
C PRO A 122 -13.47 4.92 -5.19
N ARG A 123 -14.80 5.15 -5.10
CA ARG A 123 -15.37 6.41 -4.61
C ARG A 123 -14.54 6.78 -3.40
N SER A 124 -13.86 7.93 -3.46
CA SER A 124 -12.92 8.46 -2.45
C SER A 124 -13.11 7.83 -1.07
N ARG A 125 -12.44 6.70 -0.81
CA ARG A 125 -12.62 5.96 0.46
C ARG A 125 -12.09 6.84 1.58
N ARG A 126 -12.97 7.25 2.49
CA ARG A 126 -12.55 8.00 3.67
C ARG A 126 -11.86 7.03 4.64
N GLN A 127 -10.73 7.47 5.19
CA GLN A 127 -9.94 6.69 6.14
C GLN A 127 -10.58 6.73 7.53
N HIS A 128 -10.47 5.63 8.30
CA HIS A 128 -10.86 5.60 9.72
C HIS A 128 -9.96 6.55 10.50
N LYS A 129 -10.54 7.39 11.37
CA LYS A 129 -9.77 8.31 12.22
C LYS A 129 -9.47 7.67 13.57
N ALA A 130 -8.30 7.99 14.14
CA ALA A 130 -7.96 7.57 15.50
C ALA A 130 -8.93 8.16 16.56
N GLY A 131 -9.34 7.34 17.51
CA GLY A 131 -10.14 7.67 18.69
C GLY A 131 -9.31 7.70 19.97
N ASP A 132 -9.97 8.02 21.10
CA ASP A 132 -9.31 8.13 22.40
C ASP A 132 -8.78 6.76 22.87
N ASP A 133 -9.53 5.68 22.63
CA ASP A 133 -9.13 4.31 23.00
C ASP A 133 -7.97 3.75 22.15
N ASP A 134 -7.66 4.39 21.01
CA ASP A 134 -6.56 3.96 20.15
C ASP A 134 -5.19 4.45 20.64
N LEU A 135 -5.16 5.37 21.62
CA LEU A 135 -3.96 6.07 22.07
C LEU A 135 -3.77 5.97 23.58
N ASP A 136 -2.71 5.27 23.98
CA ASP A 136 -2.19 5.33 25.34
C ASP A 136 -1.05 6.33 25.40
N LEU A 137 -1.32 7.51 25.99
CA LEU A 137 -0.34 8.60 26.09
C LEU A 137 0.75 8.33 27.14
N SER A 138 0.68 7.25 27.91
CA SER A 138 1.72 6.88 28.88
C SER A 138 2.94 6.21 28.23
N ARG A 139 2.81 5.78 26.97
CA ARG A 139 3.85 5.06 26.22
C ARG A 139 4.14 5.74 24.87
N PRO A 140 5.32 5.49 24.28
CA PRO A 140 5.60 5.94 22.92
C PRO A 140 4.58 5.38 21.93
N VAL A 141 4.20 6.20 20.95
CA VAL A 141 3.27 5.86 19.88
C VAL A 141 4.03 5.75 18.57
N GLU A 142 3.86 4.65 17.85
CA GLU A 142 4.45 4.47 16.52
C GLU A 142 3.47 4.88 15.43
N LEU A 143 3.94 5.73 14.52
CA LEU A 143 3.16 6.31 13.45
C LEU A 143 3.84 6.07 12.10
N VAL A 144 3.07 5.64 11.11
CA VAL A 144 3.47 5.67 9.70
C VAL A 144 3.16 7.05 9.14
N VAL A 145 4.16 7.73 8.60
CA VAL A 145 4.00 9.03 7.94
C VAL A 145 3.41 8.82 6.55
N LEU A 146 2.32 9.51 6.23
CA LEU A 146 1.64 9.45 4.93
C LEU A 146 1.92 10.69 4.08
N ALA A 147 1.94 11.87 4.71
CA ALA A 147 2.34 13.12 4.07
C ALA A 147 2.95 14.07 5.10
N VAL A 148 3.92 14.86 4.68
CA VAL A 148 4.59 15.87 5.51
C VAL A 148 4.16 17.25 5.03
N LYS A 149 3.70 18.09 5.96
CA LYS A 149 3.40 19.51 5.76
C LYS A 149 4.37 20.32 6.62
N GLU A 150 4.38 21.64 6.44
CA GLU A 150 5.36 22.54 7.08
C GLU A 150 5.55 22.32 8.60
N ARG A 151 4.46 22.14 9.36
CA ARG A 151 4.50 21.94 10.83
C ARG A 151 3.69 20.76 11.32
N ALA A 152 3.24 19.89 10.41
CA ALA A 152 2.40 18.75 10.75
C ALA A 152 2.62 17.62 9.75
N ALA A 153 2.46 16.39 10.20
CA ALA A 153 2.48 15.22 9.35
C ALA A 153 1.14 14.51 9.43
N ARG A 154 0.56 14.15 8.28
CA ARG A 154 -0.54 13.19 8.22
C ARG A 154 0.05 11.81 8.41
N CYS A 155 -0.48 11.09 9.38
CA CYS A 155 0.05 9.81 9.80
C CYS A 155 -1.06 8.78 9.95
N ARG A 156 -0.64 7.54 10.10
CA ARG A 156 -1.49 6.41 10.47
C ARG A 156 -0.88 5.69 11.66
N LEU A 157 -1.70 5.26 12.60
CA LEU A 157 -1.25 4.41 13.70
C LEU A 157 -0.72 3.09 13.14
N LEU A 158 0.46 2.68 13.61
CA LEU A 158 1.05 1.41 13.21
C LEU A 158 0.10 0.27 13.60
N GLY A 159 -0.21 -0.62 12.66
CA GLY A 159 -1.08 -1.79 12.88
C GLY A 159 -2.59 -1.58 12.80
N SER A 160 -3.14 -0.36 12.97
CA SER A 160 -4.61 -0.17 13.02
C SER A 160 -5.23 0.45 11.77
N GLY A 161 -4.45 1.01 10.86
CA GLY A 161 -5.03 1.64 9.66
C GLY A 161 -5.58 3.06 9.91
N ARG A 162 -5.70 3.49 11.18
CA ARG A 162 -6.39 4.71 11.59
C ARG A 162 -5.51 5.95 11.46
N VAL A 163 -6.06 7.01 10.88
CA VAL A 163 -5.31 8.24 10.59
C VAL A 163 -5.39 9.27 11.70
N ILE A 164 -4.27 9.97 11.86
CA ILE A 164 -4.05 11.02 12.85
C ILE A 164 -3.11 12.09 12.30
N THR A 165 -3.27 13.34 12.74
CA THR A 165 -2.30 14.40 12.43
C THR A 165 -1.28 14.53 13.55
N LEU A 166 0.00 14.32 13.26
CA LEU A 166 1.09 14.61 14.17
C LEU A 166 1.50 16.07 14.06
N ARG A 167 1.58 16.79 15.19
CA ARG A 167 2.23 18.09 15.32
C ARG A 167 3.50 17.92 16.17
N ALA A 168 4.65 17.96 15.51
CA ALA A 168 5.95 17.90 16.16
C ALA A 168 6.66 19.26 16.10
N GLY A 169 7.65 19.47 16.97
CA GLY A 169 8.47 20.69 16.96
C GLY A 169 9.33 20.82 15.70
N SER A 170 9.76 19.69 15.13
CA SER A 170 10.49 19.59 13.87
C SER A 170 10.08 18.31 13.14
N LEU A 171 9.93 18.42 11.82
CA LEU A 171 9.74 17.30 10.89
C LEU A 171 10.92 17.22 9.90
N TYR A 172 12.04 17.85 10.25
CA TYR A 172 13.24 17.90 9.42
C TYR A 172 13.76 16.49 9.12
N GLY A 173 13.92 16.16 7.84
CA GLY A 173 14.39 14.84 7.40
C GLY A 173 13.34 13.72 7.47
N ILE A 174 12.09 14.02 7.84
CA ILE A 174 10.99 13.06 7.79
C ILE A 174 10.36 13.07 6.40
N VAL A 175 10.08 11.88 5.88
CA VAL A 175 9.45 11.71 4.57
C VAL A 175 8.29 10.72 4.64
N ALA A 176 7.43 10.71 3.61
CA ALA A 176 6.33 9.76 3.53
C ALA A 176 6.85 8.32 3.53
N GLY A 177 6.18 7.44 4.28
CA GLY A 177 6.55 6.04 4.50
C GLY A 177 7.55 5.77 5.62
N HIS A 178 8.08 6.81 6.29
CA HIS A 178 8.80 6.61 7.56
C HIS A 178 7.88 6.08 8.66
N VAL A 179 8.44 5.24 9.54
CA VAL A 179 7.85 4.93 10.83
C VAL A 179 8.53 5.79 11.89
N VAL A 180 7.76 6.67 12.52
CA VAL A 180 8.25 7.56 13.59
C VAL A 180 7.75 7.10 14.95
N THR A 181 8.65 7.06 15.92
CA THR A 181 8.32 6.80 17.32
C THR A 181 8.17 8.15 18.03
N VAL A 182 6.97 8.42 18.52
CA VAL A 182 6.61 9.70 19.14
C VAL A 182 6.43 9.51 20.64
N ALA A 183 7.11 10.31 21.45
CA ALA A 183 6.77 10.49 22.85
C ALA A 183 5.57 11.46 22.93
N PRO A 184 4.37 10.97 23.23
CA PRO A 184 3.16 11.78 23.14
C PRO A 184 3.08 12.81 24.28
N ASN A 185 2.62 14.01 23.96
CA ASN A 185 2.36 15.08 24.93
C ASN A 185 0.87 15.31 25.11
N LYS A 186 0.14 15.50 24.00
CA LYS A 186 -1.29 15.80 24.01
C LYS A 186 -1.99 15.17 22.81
N HIS A 187 -3.13 14.53 23.06
CA HIS A 187 -4.10 14.16 22.05
C HIS A 187 -5.31 15.10 22.14
N TRP A 188 -5.84 15.55 21.00
CA TRP A 188 -7.08 16.33 20.94
C TRP A 188 -7.75 16.19 19.58
N ARG A 189 -9.03 16.59 19.50
CA ARG A 189 -9.75 16.71 18.22
C ARG A 189 -9.90 18.18 17.83
N HIS A 190 -9.66 18.48 16.56
CA HIS A 190 -9.94 19.78 15.97
C HIS A 190 -10.76 19.61 14.69
N ALA A 191 -11.96 20.21 14.66
CA ALA A 191 -12.94 20.03 13.59
C ALA A 191 -13.19 18.53 13.26
N GLY A 192 -13.27 17.68 14.29
CA GLY A 192 -13.48 16.25 14.15
C GLY A 192 -12.27 15.45 13.62
N HIS A 193 -11.09 16.06 13.46
CA HIS A 193 -9.86 15.36 13.12
C HIS A 193 -9.00 15.14 14.37
N PRO A 194 -8.47 13.93 14.61
CA PRO A 194 -7.58 13.66 15.72
C PRO A 194 -6.19 14.24 15.45
N TYR A 195 -5.61 14.84 16.49
CA TYR A 195 -4.28 15.42 16.51
C TYR A 195 -3.50 14.87 17.68
N LEU A 196 -2.26 14.48 17.42
CA LEU A 196 -1.27 14.15 18.43
C LEU A 196 -0.17 15.19 18.38
N SER A 197 0.23 15.75 19.53
CA SER A 197 1.51 16.44 19.66
C SER A 197 2.48 15.59 20.45
N GLY A 198 3.77 15.75 20.16
CA GLY A 198 4.83 14.99 20.82
C GLY A 198 6.19 15.29 20.23
N GLN A 199 7.23 14.78 20.89
CA GLN A 199 8.58 14.78 20.35
C GLN A 199 8.84 13.49 19.59
N ILE A 200 9.46 13.58 18.42
CA ILE A 200 9.90 12.41 17.66
C ILE A 200 11.19 11.91 18.33
N ALA A 201 11.10 10.73 18.96
CA ALA A 201 12.20 10.09 19.67
C ALA A 201 13.06 9.23 18.72
N GLY A 202 12.49 8.80 17.59
CA GLY A 202 13.20 8.00 16.60
C GLY A 202 12.44 7.92 15.27
N THR A 203 13.19 7.61 14.22
CA THR A 203 12.68 7.43 12.86
C THR A 203 13.35 6.20 12.26
N ARG A 204 12.58 5.37 11.56
CA ARG A 204 13.11 4.24 10.78
C ARG A 204 12.36 4.07 9.46
N ILE A 205 13.02 3.38 8.53
CA ILE A 205 12.40 2.85 7.32
C ILE A 205 12.13 1.37 7.57
N ASP A 206 10.87 0.97 7.49
CA ASP A 206 10.45 -0.41 7.76
C ASP A 206 9.22 -0.74 6.91
N ALA A 207 9.47 -1.15 5.66
CA ALA A 207 8.41 -1.44 4.69
C ALA A 207 7.50 -2.58 5.16
N GLY A 208 8.03 -3.55 5.90
CA GLY A 208 7.28 -4.68 6.44
C GLY A 208 6.25 -4.25 7.50
N ALA A 209 6.64 -3.32 8.38
CA ALA A 209 5.75 -2.77 9.40
C ALA A 209 4.63 -1.87 8.84
N LEU A 210 4.76 -1.38 7.59
CA LEU A 210 3.73 -0.54 6.98
C LEU A 210 2.40 -1.28 6.76
N GLY A 211 2.38 -2.62 6.78
CA GLY A 211 1.16 -3.40 6.56
C GLY A 211 0.56 -3.22 5.16
N LEU A 212 1.40 -2.92 4.17
CA LEU A 212 1.00 -2.77 2.78
C LEU A 212 0.75 -4.14 2.14
N VAL A 213 -0.16 -4.19 1.18
CA VAL A 213 -0.26 -5.34 0.27
C VAL A 213 0.83 -5.16 -0.79
N PRO A 214 1.80 -6.09 -0.94
CA PRO A 214 2.79 -6.00 -2.00
C PRO A 214 2.14 -5.79 -3.37
N LEU A 215 2.76 -4.99 -4.23
CA LEU A 215 2.33 -4.82 -5.62
C LEU A 215 2.33 -6.17 -6.34
N ALA A 216 1.24 -6.50 -7.02
CA ALA A 216 1.17 -7.77 -7.74
C ALA A 216 2.17 -7.80 -8.91
N LEU A 217 2.96 -8.88 -9.02
CA LEU A 217 3.75 -9.17 -10.22
C LEU A 217 2.89 -9.89 -11.25
N ARG A 218 2.88 -9.35 -12.47
CA ARG A 218 2.16 -9.87 -13.63
C ARG A 218 3.20 -10.27 -14.68
N ALA A 219 3.04 -11.45 -15.29
CA ALA A 219 3.91 -11.83 -16.39
C ALA A 219 3.67 -10.87 -17.56
N ALA A 220 4.74 -10.29 -18.12
CA ALA A 220 4.62 -9.44 -19.29
C ALA A 220 4.29 -10.34 -20.50
N ALA A 221 3.18 -10.06 -21.19
CA ALA A 221 2.65 -10.93 -22.24
C ALA A 221 3.41 -10.78 -23.57
N ASN A 222 4.68 -11.19 -23.63
CA ASN A 222 5.42 -11.40 -24.87
C ASN A 222 6.80 -12.04 -24.59
N VAL A 223 7.04 -13.09 -25.37
CA VAL A 223 8.21 -13.95 -25.47
C VAL A 223 9.48 -13.14 -25.75
N TRP A 224 10.56 -13.49 -25.06
CA TRP A 224 11.92 -13.11 -25.41
C TRP A 224 12.31 -13.78 -26.75
N ASP A 225 11.88 -13.18 -27.87
CA ASP A 225 12.13 -13.71 -29.23
C ASP A 225 12.68 -12.67 -30.22
N ALA A 226 13.16 -11.53 -29.74
CA ALA A 226 13.94 -10.61 -30.56
C ALA A 226 15.16 -10.18 -29.75
N GLY A 227 16.27 -10.89 -29.96
CA GLY A 227 17.52 -10.76 -29.23
C GLY A 227 17.90 -9.33 -28.88
N VAL A 228 17.85 -9.03 -27.59
CA VAL A 228 18.78 -8.10 -26.95
C VAL A 228 19.65 -8.99 -26.05
N GLU A 229 20.96 -8.81 -26.08
CA GLU A 229 21.87 -9.61 -25.27
C GLU A 229 21.64 -9.36 -23.77
N ASP A 230 20.91 -10.24 -23.07
CA ASP A 230 20.93 -10.29 -21.61
C ASP A 230 22.19 -11.05 -21.15
N ARG A 231 23.36 -10.40 -21.30
CA ARG A 231 24.65 -10.92 -20.79
C ARG A 231 24.72 -10.96 -19.24
N SER A 232 23.68 -10.49 -18.56
CA SER A 232 23.57 -10.39 -17.11
C SER A 232 22.95 -11.63 -16.46
N ALA A 233 22.37 -12.54 -17.25
CA ALA A 233 21.86 -13.81 -16.74
C ALA A 233 23.04 -14.66 -16.20
N PRO A 234 22.98 -15.16 -14.95
CA PRO A 234 24.08 -15.89 -14.31
C PRO A 234 24.58 -17.12 -15.10
N ASP A 235 23.70 -17.71 -15.91
CA ASP A 235 23.90 -18.93 -16.69
C ASP A 235 23.57 -18.75 -18.19
N GLY A 236 23.30 -17.52 -18.63
CA GLY A 236 22.87 -17.23 -20.01
C GLY A 236 21.43 -17.67 -20.33
N ARG A 237 20.64 -18.11 -19.34
CA ARG A 237 19.24 -18.52 -19.56
C ARG A 237 18.34 -17.32 -19.81
N PRO A 238 17.28 -17.47 -20.63
CA PRO A 238 16.21 -16.48 -20.72
C PRO A 238 15.54 -16.30 -19.36
N ARG A 239 15.40 -15.05 -18.90
CA ARG A 239 14.69 -14.71 -17.65
C ARG A 239 13.30 -14.20 -17.98
N SER A 240 12.31 -14.59 -17.17
CA SER A 240 10.93 -14.15 -17.37
C SER A 240 10.77 -12.67 -17.07
N ALA A 241 10.02 -11.96 -17.92
CA ALA A 241 9.71 -10.55 -17.74
C ALA A 241 8.42 -10.37 -16.94
N PHE A 242 8.44 -9.39 -16.04
CA PHE A 242 7.30 -9.05 -15.18
C PHE A 242 7.02 -7.55 -15.21
N GLU A 243 5.76 -7.23 -14.94
CA GLU A 243 5.30 -5.88 -14.67
C GLU A 243 4.73 -5.82 -13.26
N LEU A 244 5.15 -4.83 -12.49
CA LEU A 244 4.53 -4.47 -11.22
C LEU A 244 3.16 -3.83 -11.46
N GLU A 245 2.20 -4.19 -10.63
CA GLU A 245 0.92 -3.49 -10.59
C GLU A 245 1.10 -2.00 -10.32
N VAL A 246 0.36 -1.17 -11.05
CA VAL A 246 0.20 0.25 -10.75
C VAL A 246 -1.01 0.40 -9.83
N PRO A 247 -0.86 0.98 -8.62
CA PRO A 247 -2.01 1.25 -7.76
C PRO A 247 -3.05 2.12 -8.47
N PRO A 248 -4.35 1.87 -8.27
CA PRO A 248 -5.39 2.69 -8.90
C PRO A 248 -5.33 4.12 -8.35
N ILE A 249 -5.32 5.11 -9.25
CA ILE A 249 -5.36 6.52 -8.86
C ILE A 249 -6.66 6.78 -8.09
N PRO A 250 -6.62 7.40 -6.90
CA PRO A 250 -7.82 7.74 -6.15
C PRO A 250 -8.78 8.58 -6.99
N THR A 251 -10.07 8.21 -7.05
CA THR A 251 -11.05 8.86 -7.94
C THR A 251 -11.16 10.36 -7.72
N GLY A 252 -11.07 10.81 -6.47
CA GLY A 252 -11.09 12.23 -6.14
C GLY A 252 -9.86 13.00 -6.63
N LEU A 253 -8.72 12.32 -6.80
CA LEU A 253 -7.52 12.90 -7.37
C LEU A 253 -7.56 12.89 -8.90
N ALA A 254 -8.05 11.81 -9.51
CA ALA A 254 -8.22 11.73 -10.97
C ALA A 254 -9.19 12.80 -11.52
N ALA A 255 -10.20 13.17 -10.73
CA ALA A 255 -11.15 14.23 -11.09
C ALA A 255 -10.66 15.64 -10.73
N ALA A 256 -9.63 15.76 -9.88
CA ALA A 256 -9.14 17.06 -9.45
C ALA A 256 -8.19 17.66 -10.50
N GLN A 257 -8.50 18.88 -10.95
CA GLN A 257 -7.56 19.70 -11.71
C GLN A 257 -6.55 20.30 -10.74
N ILE A 258 -5.49 19.56 -10.45
CA ILE A 258 -4.35 20.01 -9.65
C ILE A 258 -3.19 20.22 -10.60
N ASP A 259 -2.78 21.48 -10.78
CA ASP A 259 -1.71 21.84 -11.71
C ASP A 259 -0.31 21.58 -11.13
N ASP A 260 -0.19 21.51 -9.80
CA ASP A 260 1.07 21.32 -9.10
C ASP A 260 1.43 19.83 -8.94
N PRO A 261 2.47 19.33 -9.64
CA PRO A 261 2.90 17.94 -9.56
C PRO A 261 3.43 17.53 -8.18
N ASP A 262 4.00 18.47 -7.40
CA ASP A 262 4.46 18.19 -6.02
C ASP A 262 3.24 17.84 -5.15
N VAL A 263 2.14 18.59 -5.29
CA VAL A 263 0.87 18.33 -4.58
C VAL A 263 0.23 17.01 -5.03
N VAL A 264 0.30 16.68 -6.33
CA VAL A 264 -0.22 15.40 -6.84
C VAL A 264 0.55 14.23 -6.24
N ALA A 265 1.89 14.29 -6.22
CA ALA A 265 2.72 13.24 -5.65
C ALA A 265 2.47 13.04 -4.15
N GLU A 266 2.37 14.13 -3.38
CA GLU A 266 2.02 14.06 -1.95
C GLU A 266 0.65 13.41 -1.72
N LYS A 267 -0.37 13.77 -2.52
CA LYS A 267 -1.71 13.18 -2.39
C LYS A 267 -1.77 11.72 -2.79
N LEU A 268 -0.95 11.30 -3.76
CA LEU A 268 -0.81 9.89 -4.12
C LEU A 268 -0.25 9.09 -2.94
N LEU A 269 0.83 9.58 -2.31
CA LEU A 269 1.44 8.90 -1.16
C LEU A 269 0.54 8.94 0.09
N GLU A 270 -0.21 10.02 0.29
CA GLU A 270 -1.18 10.11 1.39
C GLU A 270 -2.29 9.05 1.27
N ALA A 271 -2.68 8.74 0.02
CA ALA A 271 -3.69 7.74 -0.28
C ALA A 271 -3.14 6.31 -0.28
N ASP A 272 -1.99 6.09 -0.91
CA ASP A 272 -1.33 4.79 -1.03
C ASP A 272 0.20 4.95 -1.19
N LEU A 273 0.96 4.53 -0.18
CA LEU A 273 2.42 4.58 -0.20
C LEU A 273 3.05 3.70 -1.31
N ARG A 274 2.28 2.83 -1.96
CA ARG A 274 2.76 1.97 -3.05
C ARG A 274 2.95 2.71 -4.38
N PHE A 275 2.61 4.01 -4.46
CA PHE A 275 2.94 4.85 -5.62
C PHE A 275 4.45 5.15 -5.68
N LEU A 276 5.23 4.17 -6.15
CA LEU A 276 6.70 4.25 -6.20
C LEU A 276 7.21 5.42 -7.07
N ASP A 277 6.51 5.77 -8.15
CA ASP A 277 6.87 6.94 -8.96
C ASP A 277 6.73 8.25 -8.17
N ALA A 278 5.79 8.36 -7.23
CA ALA A 278 5.66 9.53 -6.38
C ALA A 278 6.80 9.63 -5.35
N HIS A 279 7.27 8.50 -4.82
CA HIS A 279 8.50 8.45 -4.02
C HIS A 279 9.72 8.92 -4.83
N ALA A 280 9.93 8.36 -6.01
CA ALA A 280 11.04 8.75 -6.87
C ALA A 280 10.99 10.24 -7.24
N TYR A 281 9.81 10.74 -7.63
CA TYR A 281 9.58 12.13 -7.98
C TYR A 281 9.94 13.07 -6.83
N LEU A 282 9.38 12.86 -5.63
CA LEU A 282 9.67 13.72 -4.47
C LEU A 282 11.14 13.61 -4.05
N ALA A 283 11.76 12.45 -4.18
CA ALA A 283 13.19 12.29 -3.89
C ALA A 283 14.07 13.10 -4.85
N ASP A 284 13.75 13.15 -6.15
CA ASP A 284 14.44 14.01 -7.12
C ASP A 284 14.34 15.49 -6.75
N ARG A 285 13.21 15.93 -6.18
CA ARG A 285 13.03 17.32 -5.69
C ARG A 285 13.91 17.59 -4.47
N LEU A 286 14.02 16.62 -3.56
CA LEU A 286 14.88 16.71 -2.37
C LEU A 286 16.38 16.68 -2.73
N LEU A 287 16.73 16.06 -3.86
CA LEU A 287 18.12 15.83 -4.24
C LEU A 287 18.92 17.13 -4.45
N GLY A 288 18.26 18.17 -4.95
CA GLY A 288 18.88 19.50 -5.10
C GLY A 288 19.20 20.20 -3.77
N MET A 289 18.56 19.76 -2.67
CA MET A 289 18.76 20.33 -1.33
C MET A 289 19.74 19.48 -0.51
N SER A 290 19.56 18.16 -0.49
CA SER A 290 20.40 17.25 0.28
C SER A 290 20.34 15.83 -0.30
N PRO A 291 21.49 15.25 -0.70
CA PRO A 291 21.57 13.85 -1.08
C PRO A 291 21.14 12.91 0.06
N GLN A 292 21.39 13.27 1.33
CA GLN A 292 20.94 12.48 2.47
C GLN A 292 19.40 12.43 2.57
N TRP A 293 18.71 13.53 2.27
CA TRP A 293 17.26 13.56 2.28
C TRP A 293 16.63 12.81 1.13
N ALA A 294 17.16 13.00 -0.08
CA ALA A 294 16.74 12.23 -1.24
C ALA A 294 16.97 10.73 -1.03
N LEU A 295 18.11 10.36 -0.42
CA LEU A 295 18.42 8.97 -0.06
C LEU A 295 17.30 8.35 0.77
N GLN A 296 16.82 9.02 1.82
CA GLN A 296 15.74 8.51 2.67
C GLN A 296 14.44 8.26 1.89
N GLN A 297 14.03 9.20 1.04
CA GLN A 297 12.79 9.05 0.27
C GLN A 297 12.91 7.97 -0.81
N TYR A 298 14.07 7.83 -1.46
CA TYR A 298 14.31 6.72 -2.37
C TYR A 298 14.34 5.38 -1.64
N GLU A 299 14.96 5.31 -0.47
CA GLU A 299 15.07 4.09 0.33
C GLU A 299 13.70 3.57 0.78
N VAL A 300 12.77 4.47 1.14
CA VAL A 300 11.38 4.08 1.38
C VAL A 300 10.76 3.46 0.13
N GLY A 301 10.88 4.11 -1.03
CA GLY A 301 10.34 3.59 -2.29
C GLY A 301 10.95 2.24 -2.69
N VAL A 302 12.27 2.07 -2.51
CA VAL A 302 12.98 0.80 -2.70
C VAL A 302 12.43 -0.27 -1.77
N GLY A 303 12.33 0.02 -0.47
CA GLY A 303 11.83 -0.93 0.53
C GLY A 303 10.39 -1.39 0.24
N ILE A 304 9.50 -0.47 -0.17
CA ILE A 304 8.13 -0.81 -0.54
C ILE A 304 8.09 -1.68 -1.80
N GLY A 305 8.89 -1.36 -2.83
CA GLY A 305 8.96 -2.18 -4.05
C GLY A 305 9.58 -3.57 -3.80
N GLN A 306 10.51 -3.68 -2.84
CA GLN A 306 11.12 -4.94 -2.45
C GLN A 306 10.16 -5.90 -1.75
N LEU A 307 9.03 -5.43 -1.23
CA LEU A 307 7.96 -6.31 -0.75
C LEU A 307 7.40 -7.21 -1.88
N SER A 308 7.55 -6.78 -3.14
CA SER A 308 7.16 -7.54 -4.33
C SER A 308 8.35 -8.17 -5.05
N VAL A 309 9.51 -7.50 -5.01
CA VAL A 309 10.71 -7.85 -5.78
C VAL A 309 11.86 -8.05 -4.80
N GLU A 310 11.91 -9.25 -4.23
CA GLU A 310 12.91 -9.64 -3.24
C GLU A 310 14.35 -9.56 -3.80
N ASP A 311 15.35 -9.65 -2.91
CA ASP A 311 16.76 -9.50 -3.25
C ASP A 311 17.30 -10.57 -4.20
N ASN A 312 16.73 -11.76 -4.14
CA ASN A 312 17.06 -12.91 -4.98
C ASN A 312 16.15 -13.03 -6.21
N PHE A 313 15.33 -12.01 -6.51
CA PHE A 313 14.45 -12.03 -7.67
C PHE A 313 15.24 -12.19 -8.97
N ASP A 314 14.94 -13.26 -9.71
CA ASP A 314 15.64 -13.65 -10.95
C ASP A 314 14.86 -13.28 -12.22
N GLY A 315 13.79 -12.49 -12.09
CA GLY A 315 13.05 -11.97 -13.23
C GLY A 315 13.61 -10.65 -13.76
N VAL A 316 13.07 -10.21 -14.90
CA VAL A 316 13.35 -8.90 -15.52
C VAL A 316 12.15 -7.98 -15.31
N LEU A 317 12.41 -6.75 -14.87
CA LEU A 317 11.48 -5.64 -14.83
C LEU A 317 11.84 -4.65 -15.94
N ARG A 318 11.19 -4.77 -17.09
CA ARG A 318 11.45 -3.89 -18.24
C ARG A 318 11.13 -2.44 -17.90
N GLY A 319 12.10 -1.53 -18.08
CA GLY A 319 11.90 -0.10 -17.83
C GLY A 319 10.90 0.58 -18.76
N GLU A 320 10.56 -0.04 -19.90
CA GLU A 320 9.52 0.47 -20.80
C GLU A 320 8.12 0.42 -20.18
N LEU A 321 7.86 -0.60 -19.37
CA LEU A 321 6.55 -0.88 -18.79
C LEU A 321 6.29 0.11 -17.66
N ALA A 322 5.12 0.75 -17.70
CA ALA A 322 4.78 1.83 -16.79
C ALA A 322 4.86 1.39 -15.32
N GLY A 323 4.42 0.16 -15.02
CA GLY A 323 4.45 -0.38 -13.65
C GLY A 323 5.85 -0.50 -13.04
N ASN A 324 6.88 -0.67 -13.87
CA ASN A 324 8.25 -0.91 -13.38
C ASN A 324 9.05 0.37 -13.15
N ARG A 325 8.62 1.50 -13.77
CA ARG A 325 9.39 2.75 -13.77
C ARG A 325 9.65 3.27 -12.37
N GLY A 326 8.63 3.29 -11.50
CA GLY A 326 8.76 3.79 -10.14
C GLY A 326 9.85 3.08 -9.33
N LEU A 327 9.88 1.74 -9.34
CA LEU A 327 10.91 0.98 -8.61
C LEU A 327 12.30 1.20 -9.22
N LEU A 328 12.44 1.14 -10.54
CA LEU A 328 13.73 1.31 -11.22
C LEU A 328 14.30 2.73 -10.99
N ARG A 329 13.44 3.76 -11.00
CA ARG A 329 13.82 5.13 -10.63
C ARG A 329 14.22 5.25 -9.18
N CYS A 330 13.48 4.60 -8.26
CA CYS A 330 13.87 4.59 -6.85
C CYS A 330 15.24 3.96 -6.63
N LEU A 331 15.50 2.78 -7.22
CA LEU A 331 16.79 2.10 -7.12
C LEU A 331 17.94 2.92 -7.74
N SER A 332 17.73 3.45 -8.94
CA SER A 332 18.74 4.26 -9.63
C SER A 332 19.05 5.56 -8.86
N GLY A 333 18.02 6.22 -8.34
CA GLY A 333 18.16 7.42 -7.51
C GLY A 333 18.84 7.14 -6.19
N TYR A 334 18.47 6.04 -5.52
CA TYR A 334 19.12 5.56 -4.30
C TYR A 334 20.62 5.30 -4.53
N GLY A 335 20.96 4.54 -5.57
CA GLY A 335 22.36 4.26 -5.94
C GLY A 335 23.15 5.54 -6.25
N SER A 336 22.53 6.50 -6.93
CA SER A 336 23.15 7.81 -7.21
C SER A 336 23.41 8.61 -5.92
N CYS A 337 22.45 8.62 -4.98
CA CYS A 337 22.62 9.27 -3.69
C CYS A 337 23.73 8.61 -2.87
N LEU A 338 23.81 7.28 -2.86
CA LEU A 338 24.90 6.55 -2.21
C LEU A 338 26.26 6.96 -2.76
N TRP A 339 26.40 7.08 -4.08
CA TRP A 339 27.67 7.50 -4.69
C TRP A 339 28.02 8.96 -4.33
N ARG A 340 27.06 9.88 -4.35
CA ARG A 340 27.24 11.27 -3.89
C ARG A 340 27.67 11.37 -2.42
N LEU A 341 27.29 10.39 -1.61
CA LEU A 341 27.65 10.28 -0.20
C LEU A 341 28.90 9.41 0.03
N GLU A 342 29.67 9.14 -1.03
CA GLU A 342 30.91 8.35 -1.02
C GLU A 342 30.75 6.89 -0.57
N ARG A 343 29.51 6.38 -0.49
CA ARG A 343 29.17 4.98 -0.18
C ARG A 343 29.28 4.12 -1.45
N ARG A 344 30.46 4.10 -2.07
CA ARG A 344 30.71 3.54 -3.41
C ARG A 344 30.34 2.06 -3.54
N ASP A 345 30.74 1.22 -2.58
CA ASP A 345 30.46 -0.22 -2.66
C ASP A 345 28.96 -0.52 -2.61
N GLU A 346 28.21 0.25 -1.82
CA GLU A 346 26.75 0.13 -1.74
C GLU A 346 26.09 0.65 -3.03
N ALA A 347 26.55 1.79 -3.54
CA ALA A 347 26.08 2.35 -4.79
C ALA A 347 26.26 1.35 -5.94
N ALA A 348 27.45 0.74 -6.06
CA ALA A 348 27.74 -0.26 -7.09
C ALA A 348 26.78 -1.45 -7.01
N ARG A 349 26.58 -2.03 -5.82
CA ARG A 349 25.64 -3.16 -5.63
C ARG A 349 24.21 -2.82 -6.07
N VAL A 350 23.74 -1.61 -5.75
CA VAL A 350 22.39 -1.16 -6.11
C VAL A 350 22.28 -0.93 -7.62
N LEU A 351 23.22 -0.23 -8.23
CA LEU A 351 23.18 0.05 -9.67
C LEU A 351 23.37 -1.22 -10.51
N GLU A 352 24.17 -2.18 -10.04
CA GLU A 352 24.25 -3.51 -10.65
C GLU A 352 22.92 -4.26 -10.56
N ARG A 353 22.19 -4.11 -9.45
CA ARG A 353 20.82 -4.66 -9.33
C ARG A 353 19.87 -4.01 -10.33
N VAL A 354 19.97 -2.70 -10.57
CA VAL A 354 19.17 -2.02 -11.61
C VAL A 354 19.42 -2.68 -12.97
N LEU A 355 20.67 -2.96 -13.35
CA LEU A 355 20.98 -3.64 -14.62
C LEU A 355 20.52 -5.10 -14.66
N ARG A 356 20.54 -5.81 -13.52
CA ARG A 356 19.96 -7.16 -13.46
C ARG A 356 18.45 -7.12 -13.67
N LEU A 357 17.75 -6.14 -13.10
CA LEU A 357 16.31 -5.99 -13.25
C LEU A 357 15.92 -5.45 -14.64
N ASP A 358 16.65 -4.48 -15.18
CA ASP A 358 16.41 -3.88 -16.49
C ASP A 358 17.70 -3.91 -17.35
N PRO A 359 17.96 -5.01 -18.08
CA PRO A 359 19.16 -5.13 -18.91
C PRO A 359 19.27 -4.08 -20.02
N THR A 360 18.13 -3.50 -20.44
CA THR A 360 18.08 -2.44 -21.46
C THR A 360 18.59 -1.10 -20.97
N ASP A 361 18.87 -0.98 -19.67
CA ASP A 361 19.46 0.20 -19.02
C ASP A 361 18.70 1.51 -19.32
N ARG A 362 17.37 1.50 -19.18
CA ARG A 362 16.57 2.72 -19.41
C ARG A 362 16.91 3.86 -18.46
N GLN A 363 17.50 3.52 -17.32
CA GLN A 363 17.92 4.47 -16.30
C GLN A 363 19.32 5.04 -16.54
N GLY A 364 20.08 4.51 -17.51
CA GLY A 364 21.41 5.01 -17.86
C GLY A 364 22.45 4.79 -16.75
N VAL A 365 22.41 3.67 -16.05
CA VAL A 365 23.32 3.39 -14.94
C VAL A 365 24.64 2.75 -15.36
N ARG A 366 24.76 2.21 -16.60
CA ARG A 366 26.04 1.63 -17.09
C ARG A 366 27.19 2.66 -17.11
N PRO A 367 27.01 3.90 -17.60
CA PRO A 367 28.06 4.92 -17.53
C PRO A 367 28.45 5.25 -16.09
N LEU A 368 27.47 5.37 -15.18
CA LEU A 368 27.71 5.65 -13.76
C LEU A 368 28.56 4.56 -13.10
N LEU A 369 28.21 3.29 -13.32
CA LEU A 369 29.00 2.15 -12.82
C LEU A 369 30.42 2.14 -13.39
N SER A 370 30.58 2.48 -14.67
CA SER A 370 31.89 2.50 -15.33
C SER A 370 32.79 3.59 -14.76
N ALA A 371 32.26 4.81 -14.59
CA ALA A 371 32.96 5.93 -13.97
C ALA A 371 33.33 5.65 -12.51
N MET A 372 32.38 5.12 -11.73
CA MET A 372 32.60 4.77 -10.33
C MET A 372 33.69 3.71 -10.16
N ARG A 373 33.70 2.67 -11.01
CA ARG A 373 34.75 1.62 -11.03
C ARG A 373 36.11 2.14 -11.46
N ALA A 374 36.14 3.17 -12.31
CA ALA A 374 37.36 3.88 -12.67
C ALA A 374 37.86 4.83 -11.55
N GLY A 375 37.17 4.87 -10.40
CA GLY A 375 37.54 5.69 -9.26
C GLY A 375 37.11 7.16 -9.37
N ALA A 376 36.27 7.50 -10.33
CA ALA A 376 35.79 8.88 -10.50
C ALA A 376 34.99 9.34 -9.26
N PRO A 377 35.10 10.62 -8.86
CA PRO A 377 34.11 11.25 -7.99
C PRO A 377 32.80 11.45 -8.75
N TRP A 378 31.69 11.63 -8.02
CA TRP A 378 30.42 11.99 -8.64
C TRP A 378 30.53 13.34 -9.39
N SER A 379 29.92 13.45 -10.57
CA SER A 379 29.77 14.72 -11.28
C SER A 379 28.33 14.93 -11.80
N ASP A 380 27.81 16.15 -11.69
CA ASP A 380 26.44 16.44 -12.16
C ASP A 380 26.27 16.39 -13.69
N ALA A 381 27.38 16.34 -14.44
CA ALA A 381 27.37 16.09 -15.88
C ALA A 381 26.87 14.68 -16.24
N GLU A 382 26.93 13.74 -15.30
CA GLU A 382 26.53 12.33 -15.53
C GLU A 382 25.00 12.11 -15.50
N ARG A 383 24.20 13.16 -15.25
CA ARG A 383 22.72 13.11 -15.28
C ARG A 383 22.07 13.68 -16.56
N SER A 384 22.86 14.23 -17.50
CA SER A 384 22.36 14.92 -18.72
C SER A 384 22.05 13.98 -19.87
#